data_AF-A0A9W4IYA4-F1
#
_entry.id   AF-A0A9W4IYA4-F1
#
_cell.length_a   1.000
_cell.length_b   1.000
_cell.length_c   1.000
_cell.angle_alpha   90.00
_cell.angle_beta   90.00
_cell.angle_gamma   90.00
#
_symmetry.space_group_name_H-M   'P 1'
#
loop_
_entity.id
_entity.type
_entity.pdbx_description
1 polymer ?
#
loop_
_entity_poly.entity_id
_entity_poly.type
_entity_poly.pdbx_seq_one_letter_code
_entity_poly.pdbx_strand_id
1 'polypeptide(L)'
;MLRFSFSQLVKMHKPPQNTIDYFRSTPWTREILENNGYQIIPFFSRHLNEHTGENRFFAQTVNSKTTIPHLLALQLKDLKPPGLDSRPCRFVSQNPAAPHSLICLVSLGRGLDSHPSIVHGGFQGVLFDEIMRNLILLNHNSTCESGRGDIHFTVNMNVSYASPVTTPGVFLLRSQLTKREGGSGLHKLKFWIVKTGF
;
A
#
# COMPACT_ATOMS: atom_id res chain seq x y z
N MET A 1 -23.27 3.12 -13.74
CA MET A 1 -21.86 2.68 -13.80
C MET A 1 -21.57 1.92 -12.52
N LEU A 2 -21.45 0.59 -12.58
CA LEU A 2 -21.24 -0.25 -11.40
C LEU A 2 -19.85 0.06 -10.83
N ARG A 3 -19.82 0.75 -9.69
CA ARG A 3 -18.59 1.10 -8.97
C ARG A 3 -18.34 -0.01 -7.95
N PHE A 4 -17.20 -0.69 -8.07
CA PHE A 4 -16.81 -1.67 -7.06
C PHE A 4 -16.25 -0.95 -5.85
N SER A 5 -16.92 -1.07 -4.71
CA SER A 5 -16.34 -0.61 -3.45
C SER A 5 -15.12 -1.47 -3.10
N PHE A 6 -14.15 -0.91 -2.38
CA PHE A 6 -12.98 -1.67 -1.96
C PHE A 6 -13.38 -2.86 -1.05
N SER A 7 -14.48 -2.76 -0.29
CA SER A 7 -15.05 -3.90 0.45
C SER A 7 -15.56 -5.03 -0.46
N GLN A 8 -16.11 -4.71 -1.64
CA GLN A 8 -16.45 -5.71 -2.64
C GLN A 8 -15.18 -6.32 -3.25
N LEU A 9 -14.14 -5.51 -3.54
CA LEU A 9 -12.89 -6.03 -4.08
C LEU A 9 -12.24 -7.04 -3.13
N VAL A 10 -12.17 -6.75 -1.83
CA VAL A 10 -11.63 -7.67 -0.81
C VAL A 10 -12.43 -8.97 -0.73
N LYS A 11 -13.75 -8.92 -0.94
CA LYS A 11 -14.60 -10.12 -0.95
C LYS A 11 -14.44 -10.94 -2.22
N MET A 12 -14.28 -10.28 -3.37
CA MET A 12 -14.25 -10.93 -4.68
C MET A 12 -12.87 -11.48 -5.05
N HIS A 13 -11.80 -10.86 -4.54
CA HIS A 13 -10.44 -11.19 -4.94
C HIS A 13 -9.64 -11.72 -3.76
N LYS A 14 -8.91 -12.80 -4.02
CA LYS A 14 -7.92 -13.33 -3.10
C LYS A 14 -6.53 -12.98 -3.62
N PRO A 15 -5.57 -12.65 -2.73
CA PRO A 15 -4.19 -12.51 -3.15
C PRO A 15 -3.68 -13.79 -3.82
N PRO A 16 -2.86 -13.70 -4.88
CA PRO A 16 -2.37 -14.86 -5.60
C PRO A 16 -1.56 -15.80 -4.69
N GLN A 17 -1.89 -17.10 -4.70
CA GLN A 17 -1.22 -18.08 -3.84
C GLN A 17 0.29 -18.16 -4.11
N ASN A 18 0.70 -18.09 -5.38
CA ASN A 18 2.11 -18.07 -5.77
C ASN A 18 2.89 -16.89 -5.15
N THR A 19 2.23 -15.76 -4.90
CA THR A 19 2.82 -14.57 -4.28
C THR A 19 2.95 -14.76 -2.77
N ILE A 20 1.96 -15.39 -2.14
CA ILE A 20 2.04 -15.78 -0.73
C ILE A 20 3.18 -16.78 -0.53
N ASP A 21 3.27 -17.80 -1.38
CA ASP A 21 4.31 -18.84 -1.28
C ASP A 21 5.71 -18.26 -1.53
N TYR A 22 5.85 -17.35 -2.50
CA TYR A 22 7.10 -16.61 -2.73
C TYR A 22 7.57 -15.88 -1.46
N PHE A 23 6.71 -15.09 -0.82
CA PHE A 23 7.08 -14.39 0.42
C PHE A 23 7.17 -15.32 1.64
N ARG A 24 6.55 -16.51 1.63
CA ARG A 24 6.75 -17.50 2.70
C ARG A 24 8.10 -18.22 2.59
N SER A 25 8.69 -18.26 1.40
CA SER A 25 9.96 -18.95 1.15
C SER A 25 11.17 -18.29 1.82
N THR A 26 11.12 -16.97 2.06
CA THR A 26 12.21 -16.21 2.69
C THR A 26 11.93 -16.00 4.19
N PRO A 27 12.89 -16.25 5.12
CA PRO A 27 12.64 -16.22 6.56
C PRO A 27 12.06 -14.90 7.08
N TRP A 28 12.68 -13.76 6.77
CA TRP A 28 12.24 -12.46 7.31
C TRP A 28 10.86 -12.04 6.77
N THR A 29 10.51 -12.39 5.52
CA THR A 29 9.18 -12.13 4.98
C THR A 29 8.15 -13.07 5.58
N ARG A 30 8.51 -14.33 5.86
CA ARG A 30 7.65 -15.30 6.55
C ARG A 30 7.24 -14.80 7.93
N GLU A 31 8.17 -14.25 8.72
CA GLU A 31 7.87 -13.65 10.02
C GLU A 31 6.81 -12.55 9.93
N ILE A 32 6.83 -11.76 8.86
CA ILE A 32 5.83 -10.72 8.60
C ILE A 32 4.47 -11.36 8.24
N LEU A 33 4.45 -12.42 7.43
CA LEU A 33 3.22 -13.12 7.05
C LEU A 33 2.57 -13.85 8.22
N GLU A 34 3.38 -14.39 9.13
CA GLU A 34 2.92 -15.16 10.31
C GLU A 34 2.55 -14.24 11.49
N ASN A 35 2.78 -12.93 11.36
CA ASN A 35 2.36 -11.96 12.36
C ASN A 35 0.84 -11.86 12.45
N ASN A 36 0.27 -12.42 13.53
CA ASN A 36 -1.16 -12.44 13.78
C ASN A 36 -1.83 -11.06 13.90
N GLY A 37 -1.07 -9.97 14.07
CA GLY A 37 -1.60 -8.61 14.07
C GLY A 37 -2.05 -8.12 12.69
N TYR A 38 -1.62 -8.79 11.62
CA TYR A 38 -1.95 -8.43 10.25
C TYR A 38 -2.82 -9.49 9.56
N GLN A 39 -3.63 -9.04 8.60
CA GLN A 39 -4.37 -9.89 7.67
C GLN A 39 -3.95 -9.57 6.23
N ILE A 40 -3.80 -10.62 5.43
CA ILE A 40 -3.47 -10.51 4.01
C ILE A 40 -4.69 -10.02 3.23
N ILE A 41 -4.52 -9.00 2.40
CA ILE A 41 -5.58 -8.40 1.58
C ILE A 41 -5.14 -8.27 0.12
N PRO A 42 -6.07 -8.29 -0.85
CA PRO A 42 -5.76 -7.95 -2.23
C PRO A 42 -5.29 -6.50 -2.35
N PHE A 43 -4.31 -6.27 -3.22
CA PHE A 43 -3.86 -4.93 -3.55
C PHE A 43 -4.73 -4.37 -4.66
N PHE A 44 -5.49 -3.32 -4.38
CA PHE A 44 -6.55 -2.80 -5.24
C PHE A 44 -6.08 -2.61 -6.70
N SER A 45 -4.90 -2.00 -6.87
CA SER A 45 -4.36 -1.60 -8.16
C SER A 45 -3.84 -2.78 -9.01
N ARG A 46 -3.83 -4.00 -8.48
CA ARG A 46 -3.55 -5.22 -9.26
C ARG A 46 -4.77 -5.75 -10.02
N HIS A 47 -5.95 -5.16 -9.82
CA HIS A 47 -7.20 -5.61 -10.43
C HIS A 47 -7.68 -4.56 -11.45
N LEU A 48 -7.54 -4.87 -12.74
CA LEU A 48 -8.02 -4.02 -13.83
C LEU A 48 -9.55 -3.91 -13.77
N ASN A 49 -10.05 -2.68 -13.83
CA ASN A 49 -11.45 -2.47 -14.15
C ASN A 49 -11.62 -2.53 -15.68
N GLU A 50 -12.14 -3.63 -16.20
CA GLU A 50 -12.30 -3.84 -17.65
C GLU A 50 -13.25 -2.82 -18.31
N HIS A 51 -14.15 -2.20 -17.54
CA HIS A 51 -15.10 -1.24 -18.07
C HIS A 51 -14.53 0.18 -18.16
N THR A 52 -13.71 0.60 -17.19
CA THR A 52 -13.17 1.96 -17.12
C THR A 52 -11.69 2.06 -17.51
N GLY A 53 -10.97 0.94 -17.51
CA GLY A 53 -9.52 0.91 -17.65
C GLY A 53 -8.76 1.32 -16.37
N GLU A 54 -9.46 1.57 -15.25
CA GLU A 54 -8.83 1.89 -13.97
C GLU A 54 -7.84 0.79 -13.55
N ASN A 55 -6.73 1.18 -12.92
CA ASN A 55 -5.63 0.32 -12.46
C ASN A 55 -4.78 -0.32 -13.56
N ARG A 56 -4.99 -0.04 -14.85
CA ARG A 56 -4.22 -0.65 -15.96
C ARG A 56 -2.71 -0.63 -15.76
N PHE A 57 -2.16 0.48 -15.27
CA PHE A 57 -0.73 0.61 -15.05
C PHE A 57 -0.18 -0.44 -14.07
N PHE A 58 -0.79 -0.63 -12.89
CA PHE A 58 -0.34 -1.64 -11.91
C PHE A 58 -0.82 -3.05 -12.20
N ALA A 59 -1.97 -3.22 -12.86
CA ALA A 59 -2.51 -4.52 -13.20
C ALA A 59 -1.76 -5.17 -14.37
N GLN A 60 -1.21 -4.36 -15.29
CA GLN A 60 -0.57 -4.84 -16.52
C GLN A 60 0.86 -4.31 -16.69
N THR A 61 1.03 -2.98 -16.82
CA THR A 61 2.31 -2.38 -17.24
C THR A 61 3.48 -2.75 -16.31
N VAL A 62 3.26 -2.70 -15.00
CA VAL A 62 4.30 -3.05 -14.00
C VAL A 62 3.99 -4.36 -13.27
N ASN A 63 3.20 -5.23 -13.90
CA ASN A 63 2.88 -6.57 -13.42
C ASN A 63 3.56 -7.64 -14.28
N SER A 64 4.88 -7.61 -14.31
CA SER A 64 5.67 -8.54 -15.11
C SER A 64 6.78 -9.20 -14.30
N LYS A 65 7.33 -10.29 -14.86
CA LYS A 65 8.49 -10.99 -14.29
C LYS A 65 9.72 -10.08 -14.12
N THR A 66 9.82 -9.02 -14.92
CA THR A 66 10.96 -8.09 -14.91
C THR A 66 10.70 -6.82 -14.11
N THR A 67 9.45 -6.50 -13.75
CA THR A 67 9.09 -5.28 -13.00
C THR A 67 8.70 -5.61 -11.57
N ILE A 68 7.40 -5.72 -11.26
CA ILE A 68 6.92 -6.18 -9.95
C ILE A 68 6.28 -7.57 -10.12
N PRO A 69 7.04 -8.67 -10.04
CA PRO A 69 6.46 -10.02 -10.13
C PRO A 69 5.57 -10.38 -8.95
N HIS A 70 5.90 -9.89 -7.74
CA HIS A 70 5.20 -10.23 -6.51
C HIS A 70 4.93 -8.97 -5.69
N LEU A 71 3.67 -8.79 -5.29
CA LEU A 71 3.25 -7.69 -4.42
C LEU A 71 2.10 -8.17 -3.54
N LEU A 72 2.26 -8.02 -2.23
CA LEU A 72 1.30 -8.48 -1.23
C LEU A 72 1.04 -7.39 -0.20
N ALA A 73 -0.22 -7.08 0.05
CA ALA A 73 -0.62 -6.13 1.08
C ALA A 73 -1.08 -6.86 2.34
N LEU A 74 -0.70 -6.29 3.49
CA LEU A 74 -1.14 -6.74 4.80
C LEU A 74 -1.71 -5.56 5.58
N GLN A 75 -2.95 -5.69 6.00
CA GLN A 75 -3.69 -4.72 6.80
C GLN A 75 -3.60 -5.08 8.28
N LEU A 76 -3.43 -4.11 9.16
CA LEU A 76 -3.57 -4.33 10.60
C LEU A 76 -5.01 -4.75 10.93
N LYS A 77 -5.23 -5.81 11.72
CA LYS A 77 -6.59 -6.31 12.02
C LYS A 77 -7.40 -5.33 12.88
N ASP A 78 -6.77 -4.73 13.90
CA ASP A 78 -7.42 -3.81 14.83
C ASP A 78 -7.24 -2.35 14.42
N LEU A 79 -7.62 -1.99 13.20
CA LEU A 79 -7.67 -0.58 12.79
C LEU A 79 -8.73 0.16 13.63
N LYS A 80 -8.32 0.69 14.77
CA LYS A 80 -9.08 1.76 15.42
C LYS A 80 -8.85 3.02 14.56
N PRO A 81 -9.88 3.57 13.90
CA PRO A 81 -9.72 4.86 13.23
C PRO A 81 -9.25 5.88 14.28
N PRO A 82 -8.31 6.78 13.95
CA PRO A 82 -7.88 7.79 14.90
C PRO A 82 -9.06 8.71 15.27
N GLY A 83 -9.64 8.46 16.44
CA GLY A 83 -10.48 9.33 17.27
C GLY A 83 -11.72 9.93 16.62
N LEU A 84 -12.88 9.35 16.92
CA LEU A 84 -14.18 10.05 16.89
C LEU A 84 -14.48 10.73 18.23
N ASP A 85 -13.45 11.06 19.02
CA ASP A 85 -13.62 11.81 20.27
C ASP A 85 -13.55 13.30 19.96
N SER A 86 -14.66 13.98 20.23
CA SER A 86 -14.94 15.38 19.94
C SER A 86 -14.04 16.36 20.71
N ARG A 87 -12.74 16.42 20.39
CA ARG A 87 -11.83 17.49 20.84
C ARG A 87 -10.90 17.91 19.70
N PRO A 88 -10.53 19.20 19.59
CA PRO A 88 -9.66 19.69 18.53
C PRO A 88 -8.24 19.14 18.73
N CYS A 89 -7.96 17.99 18.13
CA CYS A 89 -6.74 17.25 18.37
C CYS A 89 -5.55 17.86 17.61
N ARG A 90 -4.60 18.40 18.38
CA ARG A 90 -3.20 18.56 17.99
C ARG A 90 -2.57 17.15 17.89
N PHE A 91 -2.57 16.58 16.70
CA PHE A 91 -1.92 15.30 16.43
C PHE A 91 -0.41 15.50 16.20
N VAL A 92 0.39 15.18 17.21
CA VAL A 92 1.82 14.92 17.05
C VAL A 92 2.08 13.55 17.65
N SER A 93 1.98 12.48 16.84
CA SER A 93 2.57 11.21 17.22
C SER A 93 4.02 11.22 16.74
N GLN A 94 4.94 11.47 17.67
CA GLN A 94 6.39 11.27 17.54
C GLN A 94 6.81 9.84 17.92
N ASN A 95 5.87 8.91 18.15
CA ASN A 95 6.19 7.53 18.53
C ASN A 95 6.36 6.62 17.30
N PRO A 96 7.56 6.08 17.02
CA PRO A 96 7.79 5.11 15.94
C PRO A 96 7.15 3.73 16.18
N ALA A 97 6.52 3.51 17.34
CA ALA A 97 5.85 2.27 17.73
C ALA A 97 4.34 2.23 17.41
N ALA A 98 3.77 3.23 16.73
CA ALA A 98 2.38 3.17 16.29
C ALA A 98 2.21 2.09 15.19
N PRO A 99 1.24 1.18 15.30
CA PRO A 99 1.11 0.10 14.32
C PRO A 99 0.72 0.67 12.96
N HIS A 100 1.45 0.25 11.91
CA HIS A 100 1.19 0.67 10.54
C HIS A 100 -0.13 0.08 10.05
N SER A 101 -0.99 0.93 9.54
CA SER A 101 -2.33 0.53 9.08
C SER A 101 -2.29 -0.34 7.83
N LEU A 102 -1.23 -0.23 7.02
CA LEU A 102 -0.98 -1.04 5.83
C LEU A 102 0.53 -1.22 5.64
N ILE A 103 0.97 -2.46 5.45
CA ILE A 103 2.32 -2.78 4.98
C ILE A 103 2.23 -3.55 3.67
N CYS A 104 3.26 -3.48 2.85
CA CYS A 104 3.34 -4.22 1.60
C CYS A 104 4.70 -4.93 1.48
N LEU A 105 4.67 -6.21 1.13
CA LEU A 105 5.85 -6.91 0.64
C LEU A 105 5.89 -6.79 -0.88
N VAL A 106 7.02 -6.38 -1.43
CA VAL A 106 7.21 -6.22 -2.87
C VAL A 106 8.50 -6.88 -3.32
N SER A 107 8.45 -7.54 -4.47
CA SER A 107 9.62 -7.98 -5.23
C SER A 107 9.80 -7.05 -6.42
N LEU A 108 10.99 -6.45 -6.56
CA LEU A 108 11.35 -5.51 -7.62
C LEU A 108 12.42 -6.14 -8.52
N GLY A 109 12.16 -6.13 -9.83
CA GLY A 109 13.04 -6.66 -10.86
C GLY A 109 13.78 -5.58 -11.65
N ARG A 110 14.73 -6.01 -12.49
CA ARG A 110 15.65 -5.14 -13.26
C ARG A 110 14.98 -4.27 -14.34
N GLY A 111 13.73 -4.56 -14.69
CA GLY A 111 12.96 -3.75 -15.63
C GLY A 111 12.59 -2.36 -15.08
N LEU A 112 12.92 -2.10 -13.81
CA LEU A 112 12.70 -0.83 -13.13
C LEU A 112 13.98 0.01 -13.00
N ASP A 113 15.10 -0.45 -13.57
CA ASP A 113 16.42 0.18 -13.40
C ASP A 113 16.49 1.54 -14.10
N SER A 114 16.91 2.59 -13.39
CA SER A 114 17.36 3.87 -14.01
C SER A 114 18.87 3.99 -14.09
N HIS A 115 19.55 3.26 -13.21
CA HIS A 115 20.99 3.05 -13.16
C HIS A 115 21.16 1.54 -12.93
N PRO A 116 22.23 0.88 -13.41
CA PRO A 116 22.52 -0.52 -13.13
C PRO A 116 22.16 -0.92 -11.69
N SER A 117 21.19 -1.83 -11.56
CA SER A 117 20.75 -2.40 -10.29
C SER A 117 20.11 -1.41 -9.29
N ILE A 118 19.61 -0.26 -9.74
CA ILE A 118 18.91 0.73 -8.90
C ILE A 118 17.55 1.09 -9.51
N VAL A 119 16.48 0.91 -8.72
CA VAL A 119 15.11 1.29 -9.09
C VAL A 119 15.02 2.78 -9.37
N HIS A 120 14.44 3.14 -10.51
CA HIS A 120 14.16 4.53 -10.89
C HIS A 120 13.43 5.28 -9.77
N GLY A 121 13.99 6.42 -9.31
CA GLY A 121 13.40 7.21 -8.24
C GLY A 121 11.94 7.58 -8.50
N GLY A 122 11.64 8.04 -9.71
CA GLY A 122 10.26 8.29 -10.16
C GLY A 122 9.32 7.08 -10.03
N PHE A 123 9.80 5.85 -10.24
CA PHE A 123 8.98 4.66 -10.04
C PHE A 123 8.71 4.38 -8.56
N GLN A 124 9.66 4.67 -7.68
CA GLN A 124 9.43 4.62 -6.22
C GLN A 124 8.30 5.57 -5.82
N GLY A 125 8.27 6.78 -6.42
CA GLY A 125 7.15 7.73 -6.26
C GLY A 125 5.81 7.15 -6.70
N VAL A 126 5.77 6.49 -7.86
CA VAL A 126 4.55 5.81 -8.36
C VAL A 126 4.10 4.68 -7.44
N LEU A 127 5.04 3.90 -6.89
CA LEU A 127 4.74 2.85 -5.91
C LEU A 127 4.15 3.44 -4.61
N PHE A 128 4.68 4.56 -4.14
CA PHE A 128 4.15 5.25 -2.97
C PHE A 128 2.75 5.81 -3.19
N ASP A 129 2.47 6.37 -4.37
CA ASP A 129 1.14 6.86 -4.73
C ASP A 129 0.06 5.75 -4.63
N GLU A 130 0.33 4.56 -5.17
CA GLU A 130 -0.62 3.45 -5.07
C GLU A 130 -0.81 2.92 -3.65
N ILE A 131 0.24 2.89 -2.84
CA ILE A 131 0.14 2.47 -1.44
C ILE A 131 -0.69 3.48 -0.65
N MET A 132 -0.52 4.78 -0.90
CA MET A 132 -1.38 5.81 -0.31
C MET A 132 -2.84 5.61 -0.70
N ARG A 133 -3.13 5.37 -1.99
CA ARG A 133 -4.49 5.07 -2.45
C ARG A 133 -5.08 3.86 -1.73
N ASN A 134 -4.35 2.74 -1.67
CA ASN A 134 -4.80 1.53 -0.97
C ASN A 134 -5.09 1.81 0.53
N LEU A 135 -4.22 2.57 1.18
CA LEU A 135 -4.39 2.92 2.59
C LEU A 135 -5.61 3.82 2.84
N ILE A 136 -5.88 4.79 1.94
CA ILE A 136 -7.08 5.64 2.03
C ILE A 136 -8.34 4.80 1.86
N LEU A 137 -8.38 3.91 0.85
CA LEU A 137 -9.52 3.03 0.60
C LEU A 137 -9.81 2.14 1.83
N LEU A 138 -8.78 1.59 2.48
CA LEU A 138 -8.93 0.81 3.70
C LEU A 138 -9.57 1.60 4.85
N ASN A 139 -9.13 2.84 5.05
CA ASN A 139 -9.66 3.69 6.12
C ASN A 139 -11.07 4.22 5.81
N HIS A 140 -11.39 4.50 4.54
CA HIS A 140 -12.70 5.00 4.14
C HIS A 140 -13.80 3.95 4.40
N ASN A 141 -13.57 2.69 4.03
CA ASN A 141 -14.53 1.61 4.34
C ASN A 141 -14.70 1.34 5.84
N SER A 142 -13.67 1.66 6.63
CA SER A 142 -13.71 1.48 8.08
C SER A 142 -14.42 2.63 8.81
N THR A 143 -14.69 3.76 8.13
CA THR A 143 -15.18 5.00 8.79
C THR A 143 -16.39 5.67 8.14
N CYS A 144 -16.75 5.36 6.90
CA CYS A 144 -17.84 6.02 6.18
C CYS A 144 -18.84 4.99 5.61
N GLU A 145 -20.13 5.30 5.65
CA GLU A 145 -21.15 4.53 4.94
C GLU A 145 -20.90 4.56 3.43
N SER A 146 -21.03 3.40 2.79
CA SER A 146 -20.82 3.24 1.35
C SER A 146 -21.82 4.09 0.56
N GLY A 147 -21.36 5.08 -0.21
CA GLY A 147 -22.25 5.80 -1.13
C GLY A 147 -21.79 7.19 -1.61
N ARG A 148 -20.90 7.88 -0.89
CA ARG A 148 -20.42 9.22 -1.29
C ARG A 148 -18.91 9.34 -1.04
N GLY A 149 -18.06 9.04 -2.03
CA GLY A 149 -16.65 9.46 -1.97
C GLY A 149 -15.54 8.55 -2.49
N ASP A 150 -15.80 7.54 -3.33
CA ASP A 150 -14.72 6.63 -3.79
C ASP A 150 -13.74 7.23 -4.83
N ILE A 151 -13.84 8.54 -5.11
CA ILE A 151 -12.89 9.23 -6.01
C ILE A 151 -11.89 9.98 -5.14
N HIS A 152 -10.65 9.49 -5.15
CA HIS A 152 -9.55 10.10 -4.43
C HIS A 152 -8.52 10.62 -5.42
N PHE A 153 -7.98 11.80 -5.14
CA PHE A 153 -6.90 12.41 -5.91
C PHE A 153 -5.73 12.70 -4.98
N THR A 154 -4.52 12.44 -5.46
CA THR A 154 -3.30 12.84 -4.77
C THR A 154 -3.12 14.35 -4.94
N VAL A 155 -3.31 15.09 -3.85
CA VAL A 155 -3.13 16.55 -3.85
C VAL A 155 -1.65 16.92 -3.77
N ASN A 156 -0.89 16.21 -2.93
CA ASN A 156 0.52 16.44 -2.74
C ASN A 156 1.23 15.14 -2.32
N MET A 157 2.44 14.96 -2.83
CA MET A 157 3.35 13.90 -2.39
C MET A 157 4.76 14.49 -2.31
N ASN A 158 5.40 14.37 -1.15
CA ASN A 158 6.81 14.69 -0.95
C ASN A 158 7.57 13.39 -0.73
N VAL A 159 8.62 13.16 -1.53
CA VAL A 159 9.45 11.96 -1.46
C VAL A 159 10.89 12.38 -1.18
N SER A 160 11.48 11.79 -0.14
CA SER A 160 12.89 11.96 0.22
C SER A 160 13.63 10.63 0.00
N TYR A 161 14.70 10.65 -0.79
CA TYR A 161 15.49 9.44 -1.11
C TYR A 161 16.69 9.34 -0.18
N ALA A 162 16.62 8.47 0.81
CA ALA A 162 17.67 8.30 1.82
C ALA A 162 18.75 7.28 1.41
N SER A 163 18.37 6.25 0.65
CA SER A 163 19.28 5.19 0.22
C SER A 163 18.83 4.57 -1.11
N PRO A 164 19.74 4.02 -1.93
CA PRO A 164 19.37 3.31 -3.15
C PRO A 164 18.45 2.11 -2.87
N VAL A 165 17.42 1.94 -3.70
CA VAL A 165 16.58 0.74 -3.74
C VAL A 165 17.11 -0.16 -4.85
N THR A 166 17.67 -1.31 -4.48
CA THR A 166 18.41 -2.17 -5.41
C THR A 166 17.51 -3.15 -6.17
N THR A 167 17.92 -3.54 -7.38
CA THR A 167 17.28 -4.61 -8.16
C THR A 167 18.28 -5.72 -8.56
N PRO A 168 17.82 -6.98 -8.66
CA PRO A 168 16.54 -7.46 -8.12
C PRO A 168 16.55 -7.42 -6.58
N GLY A 169 15.38 -7.30 -5.95
CA GLY A 169 15.32 -7.26 -4.48
C GLY A 169 13.90 -7.40 -3.92
N VAL A 170 13.81 -7.83 -2.66
CA VAL A 170 12.56 -7.89 -1.89
C VAL A 170 12.58 -6.81 -0.82
N PHE A 171 11.47 -6.07 -0.71
CA PHE A 171 11.36 -4.91 0.14
C PHE A 171 10.06 -4.93 0.94
N LEU A 172 10.14 -4.38 2.17
CA LEU A 172 8.97 -4.09 2.99
C LEU A 172 8.66 -2.60 2.89
N LEU A 173 7.46 -2.27 2.43
CA LEU A 173 6.92 -0.92 2.49
C LEU A 173 6.03 -0.80 3.71
N ARG A 174 6.22 0.27 4.48
CA ARG A 174 5.37 0.60 5.62
C ARG A 174 4.60 1.86 5.32
N SER A 175 3.34 1.90 5.73
CA SER A 175 2.51 3.09 5.56
C SER A 175 1.57 3.30 6.75
N GLN A 176 1.38 4.56 7.12
CA GLN A 176 0.53 4.94 8.23
C GLN A 176 -0.26 6.21 7.90
N LEU A 177 -1.56 6.19 8.21
CA LEU A 177 -2.38 7.39 8.22
C LEU A 177 -2.07 8.20 9.49
N THR A 178 -1.65 9.44 9.32
CA THR A 178 -1.18 10.29 10.43
C THR A 178 -2.19 11.36 10.84
N LYS A 179 -3.00 11.86 9.91
CA LYS A 179 -4.03 12.87 10.19
C LYS A 179 -5.13 12.84 9.14
N ARG A 180 -6.36 13.16 9.57
CA ARG A 180 -7.49 13.54 8.72
C ARG A 180 -7.85 14.99 9.05
N GLU A 181 -7.84 15.86 8.05
CA GLU A 181 -8.13 17.30 8.24
C GLU A 181 -9.47 17.67 7.58
N GLY A 182 -10.35 18.30 8.36
CA GLY A 182 -11.58 18.95 7.90
C GLY A 182 -12.70 18.01 7.41
N GLY A 183 -13.82 18.61 7.01
CA GLY A 183 -14.93 17.92 6.33
C GLY A 183 -14.65 17.53 4.87
N SER A 184 -13.52 18.00 4.32
CA SER A 184 -13.09 17.81 2.92
C SER A 184 -12.29 16.52 2.67
N GLY A 185 -12.01 15.72 3.69
CA GLY A 185 -11.39 14.40 3.50
C GLY A 185 -9.89 14.44 3.15
N LEU A 186 -9.14 15.45 3.61
CA LEU A 186 -7.70 15.49 3.41
C LEU A 186 -7.01 14.48 4.34
N HIS A 187 -6.23 13.56 3.77
CA HIS A 187 -5.45 12.56 4.49
C HIS A 187 -3.95 12.89 4.42
N LYS A 188 -3.26 12.87 5.57
CA LYS A 188 -1.80 12.95 5.65
C LYS A 188 -1.23 11.58 5.97
N LEU A 189 -0.28 11.12 5.17
CA LEU A 189 0.29 9.79 5.25
C LEU A 189 1.81 9.88 5.41
N LYS A 190 2.40 8.88 6.06
CA LYS A 190 3.84 8.63 6.03
C LYS A 190 4.09 7.23 5.51
N PHE A 191 5.12 7.09 4.69
CA PHE A 191 5.54 5.81 4.13
C PHE A 191 7.05 5.79 3.92
N TRP A 192 7.63 4.59 3.95
CA TRP A 192 9.04 4.38 3.69
C TRP A 192 9.30 2.93 3.28
N ILE A 193 10.40 2.74 2.56
CA ILE A 193 10.92 1.42 2.19
C ILE A 193 11.92 0.99 3.27
N VAL A 194 11.71 -0.19 3.82
CA VAL A 194 12.68 -0.86 4.69
C VAL A 194 13.33 -1.96 3.87
N LYS A 195 14.66 -1.89 3.73
CA LYS A 195 15.45 -3.02 3.27
C LYS A 195 15.61 -3.98 4.45
N THR A 196 15.11 -5.19 4.30
CA THR A 196 15.19 -6.25 5.30
C THR A 196 15.78 -7.48 4.65
N GLY A 197 16.80 -8.06 5.27
CA GLY A 197 17.58 -9.19 4.74
C GLY A 197 19.03 -8.79 4.43
N PHE A 198 19.94 -9.29 5.26
CA PHE A 198 21.34 -9.59 4.94
C PHE A 198 21.44 -11.10 4.77
#